data_AF-A0A163BFI4-F1
#
_entry.id   AF-A0A163BFI4-F1
#
_cell.length_a   1.000
_cell.length_b   1.000
_cell.length_c   1.000
_cell.angle_alpha   90.00
_cell.angle_beta   90.00
_cell.angle_gamma   90.00
#
_symmetry.space_group_name_H-M   'P 1'
#
loop_
_entity.id
_entity.type
_entity.pdbx_description
1 polymer ?
#
loop_
_entity_poly.entity_id
_entity_poly.type
_entity_poly.pdbx_seq_one_letter_code
_entity_poly.pdbx_strand_id
1 'polypeptide(L)'
;MIACDVPAARKVCGFTSHTSTNACHKCKYQFLRLARTSSVDYSGIDFSKWLLRTNNDNCKDAEVWRNATTHAERYCLKVANSVCWSKLHHLQYFDVVCCTIVDAMHNLFLGTAKRMMERWVADGIIDNKKLVAMQKTVGKIVLLPDYTSLGTKIAKGFPYIKADEWKSWCLVYSPVVLKDVLPLNKFRNWMLFIKACRILVMSNICESDIAIAHKYLEDYCKMCETLYSLNLLSPNMHLHLH
;
A
#
# COMPACT_ATOMS: atom_id res chain seq x y z
N MET A 1 3.32 9.42 17.61
CA MET A 1 2.93 8.78 16.34
C MET A 1 3.89 7.63 16.04
N ILE A 2 3.45 6.56 15.38
CA ILE A 2 4.28 5.40 15.00
C ILE A 2 4.43 5.41 13.47
N ALA A 3 5.65 5.68 13.01
CA ALA A 3 6.01 5.80 11.61
C ALA A 3 7.05 4.72 11.25
N CYS A 4 6.58 3.62 10.67
CA CYS A 4 7.42 2.52 10.19
C CYS A 4 6.66 1.73 9.13
N ASP A 5 7.28 0.65 8.62
CA ASP A 5 6.56 -0.24 7.70
C ASP A 5 5.30 -0.84 8.34
N VAL A 6 4.33 -1.19 7.49
CA VAL A 6 3.01 -1.67 7.94
C VAL A 6 3.11 -2.90 8.87
N PRO A 7 3.97 -3.92 8.61
CA PRO A 7 4.15 -5.04 9.53
C PRO A 7 4.65 -4.63 10.92
N ALA A 8 5.66 -3.76 11.01
CA ALA A 8 6.21 -3.29 12.28
C ALA A 8 5.19 -2.44 13.03
N ALA A 9 4.51 -1.51 12.35
CA ALA A 9 3.50 -0.64 12.92
C ALA A 9 2.38 -1.46 13.57
N ARG A 10 1.89 -2.49 12.89
CA ARG A 10 0.85 -3.39 13.41
C ARG A 10 1.33 -4.17 14.63
N LYS A 11 2.55 -4.72 14.59
CA LYS A 11 3.09 -5.48 15.72
C LYS A 11 3.24 -4.62 16.98
N VAL A 12 3.74 -3.39 16.82
CA VAL A 12 3.93 -2.44 17.92
C VAL A 12 2.59 -1.97 18.49
N CYS A 13 1.62 -1.71 17.63
CA CYS A 13 0.31 -1.18 18.00
C CYS A 13 -0.72 -2.26 18.35
N GLY A 14 -0.37 -3.54 18.30
CA GLY A 14 -1.26 -4.64 18.68
C GLY A 14 -2.28 -5.03 17.61
N PHE A 15 -2.07 -4.70 16.35
CA PHE A 15 -2.94 -5.15 15.25
C PHE A 15 -2.48 -6.48 14.65
N THR A 16 -3.40 -7.21 14.01
CA THR A 16 -3.04 -8.48 13.33
C THR A 16 -2.32 -8.27 11.99
N SER A 17 -1.70 -9.33 11.50
CA SER A 17 -0.95 -9.33 10.24
C SER A 17 -1.85 -9.11 9.02
N HIS A 18 -1.23 -8.74 7.90
CA HIS A 18 -1.89 -8.59 6.61
C HIS A 18 -2.47 -9.90 6.03
N THR A 19 -2.17 -11.03 6.67
CA THR A 19 -2.70 -12.35 6.35
C THR A 19 -3.97 -12.70 7.13
N SER A 20 -4.43 -11.84 8.04
CA SER A 20 -5.70 -11.98 8.77
C SER A 20 -6.89 -11.63 7.88
N THR A 21 -8.07 -12.21 8.14
CA THR A 21 -9.32 -11.79 7.48
C THR A 21 -9.77 -10.40 7.93
N ASN A 22 -9.37 -9.95 9.12
CA ASN A 22 -9.58 -8.59 9.59
C ASN A 22 -8.27 -7.80 9.53
N ALA A 23 -7.65 -7.74 8.35
CA ALA A 23 -6.27 -7.28 8.20
C ALA A 23 -6.04 -5.77 8.38
N CYS A 24 -7.06 -4.91 8.34
CA CYS A 24 -6.87 -3.47 8.36
C CYS A 24 -6.84 -2.90 9.79
N HIS A 25 -5.87 -2.03 10.08
CA HIS A 25 -5.79 -1.31 11.36
C HIS A 25 -6.60 0.00 11.38
N LYS A 26 -7.08 0.46 10.21
CA LYS A 26 -7.87 1.69 10.06
C LYS A 26 -9.38 1.44 9.95
N CYS A 27 -9.81 0.32 9.39
CA CYS A 27 -11.22 -0.06 9.30
C CYS A 27 -11.48 -1.49 9.80
N LYS A 28 -12.77 -1.80 10.02
CA LYS A 28 -13.26 -3.10 10.47
C LYS A 28 -13.65 -4.04 9.31
N TYR A 29 -13.27 -3.71 8.07
CA TYR A 29 -13.62 -4.51 6.89
C TYR A 29 -13.05 -5.93 7.01
N GLN A 30 -13.93 -6.92 6.84
CA GLN A 30 -13.55 -8.33 6.84
C GLN A 30 -13.34 -8.82 5.41
N PHE A 31 -12.10 -9.15 5.10
CA PHE A 31 -11.69 -9.68 3.81
C PHE A 31 -11.97 -11.18 3.73
N LEU A 32 -12.36 -11.61 2.54
CA LEU A 32 -12.49 -13.02 2.20
C LEU A 32 -11.12 -13.63 1.88
N ARG A 33 -11.10 -14.93 1.60
CA ARG A 33 -9.93 -15.64 1.08
C ARG A 33 -10.10 -15.88 -0.41
N LEU A 34 -9.00 -15.76 -1.15
CA LEU A 34 -8.97 -16.16 -2.55
C LEU A 34 -9.22 -17.67 -2.68
N ALA A 35 -10.12 -18.06 -3.57
CA ALA A 35 -10.53 -19.45 -3.75
C ALA A 35 -9.33 -20.38 -3.93
N ARG A 36 -9.33 -21.51 -3.20
CA ARG A 36 -8.26 -22.54 -3.23
C ARG A 36 -6.88 -22.04 -2.77
N THR A 37 -6.80 -20.92 -2.06
CA THR A 37 -5.55 -20.41 -1.48
C THR A 37 -5.75 -19.96 -0.03
N SER A 38 -4.65 -19.78 0.70
CA SER A 38 -4.65 -19.14 2.02
C SER A 38 -4.53 -17.61 1.94
N SER A 39 -4.44 -17.03 0.73
CA SER A 39 -4.27 -15.59 0.53
C SER A 39 -5.56 -14.82 0.80
N VAL A 40 -5.42 -13.64 1.39
CA VAL A 40 -6.53 -12.70 1.59
C VAL A 40 -6.92 -12.08 0.25
N ASP A 41 -8.23 -11.99 -0.01
CA ASP A 41 -8.78 -11.32 -1.17
C ASP A 41 -9.01 -9.84 -0.85
N TYR A 42 -8.23 -8.97 -1.50
CA TYR A 42 -8.31 -7.51 -1.36
C TYR A 42 -9.16 -6.85 -2.46
N SER A 43 -9.96 -7.63 -3.20
CA SER A 43 -10.94 -7.12 -4.17
C SER A 43 -12.25 -6.65 -3.52
N GLY A 44 -13.14 -6.11 -4.35
CA GLY A 44 -14.41 -5.55 -3.92
C GLY A 44 -14.25 -4.19 -3.26
N ILE A 45 -13.33 -3.37 -3.79
CA ILE A 45 -13.01 -2.06 -3.21
C ILE A 45 -14.20 -1.11 -3.34
N ASP A 46 -14.83 -0.86 -2.19
CA ASP A 46 -15.90 0.12 -2.01
C ASP A 46 -15.72 0.83 -0.68
N PHE A 47 -15.02 1.97 -0.72
CA PHE A 47 -14.68 2.75 0.47
C PHE A 47 -15.92 3.19 1.26
N SER A 48 -17.03 3.46 0.57
CA SER A 48 -18.28 3.91 1.20
C SER A 48 -18.87 2.88 2.17
N LYS A 49 -18.52 1.60 2.01
CA LYS A 49 -18.96 0.50 2.88
C LYS A 49 -18.03 0.23 4.07
N TRP A 50 -16.89 0.92 4.15
CA TRP A 50 -15.89 0.63 5.18
C TRP A 50 -16.21 1.34 6.48
N LEU A 51 -16.47 0.55 7.53
CA LEU A 51 -16.61 1.09 8.88
C LEU A 51 -15.24 1.36 9.48
N LEU A 52 -14.92 2.63 9.74
CA LEU A 52 -13.66 3.02 10.38
C LEU A 52 -13.57 2.53 11.82
N ARG A 53 -12.34 2.24 12.26
CA ARG A 53 -12.05 1.92 13.67
C ARG A 53 -11.95 3.23 14.46
N THR A 54 -12.46 3.22 15.68
CA THR A 54 -12.25 4.31 16.64
C THR A 54 -11.25 3.86 17.69
N ASN A 55 -10.54 4.82 18.30
CA ASN A 55 -9.65 4.52 19.42
C ASN A 55 -10.39 3.85 20.59
N ASN A 56 -11.59 4.34 20.90
CA ASN A 56 -12.39 3.85 22.01
C ASN A 56 -12.78 2.38 21.84
N ASP A 57 -13.29 2.00 20.66
CA ASP A 57 -13.62 0.61 20.36
C ASP A 57 -12.38 -0.28 20.40
N ASN A 58 -11.27 0.22 19.84
CA ASN A 58 -10.02 -0.52 19.80
C ASN A 58 -9.46 -0.78 21.22
N CYS A 59 -9.44 0.24 22.09
CA CYS A 59 -8.99 0.11 23.47
C CYS A 59 -9.87 -0.87 24.26
N LYS A 60 -11.19 -0.82 24.08
CA LYS A 60 -12.11 -1.79 24.69
C LYS A 60 -11.79 -3.22 24.26
N ASP A 61 -11.65 -3.45 22.95
CA ASP A 61 -11.30 -4.78 22.41
C ASP A 61 -9.94 -5.26 22.93
N ALA A 62 -8.96 -4.36 23.02
CA ALA A 62 -7.63 -4.64 23.55
C ALA A 62 -7.66 -5.00 25.05
N GLU A 63 -8.47 -4.32 25.85
CA GLU A 63 -8.65 -4.59 27.27
C GLU A 63 -9.33 -5.92 27.52
N VAL A 64 -10.39 -6.24 26.77
CA VAL A 64 -11.04 -7.56 26.81
C VAL A 64 -10.02 -8.65 26.47
N TRP A 65 -9.21 -8.44 25.41
CA TRP A 65 -8.12 -9.36 25.08
C TRP A 65 -7.08 -9.50 26.18
N ARG A 66 -6.72 -8.40 26.86
CA ARG A 66 -5.74 -8.42 27.97
C ARG A 66 -6.26 -9.22 29.15
N ASN A 67 -7.53 -9.03 29.49
CA ASN A 67 -8.18 -9.60 30.66
C ASN A 67 -8.59 -11.06 30.45
N ALA A 68 -8.67 -11.52 29.19
CA ALA A 68 -8.87 -12.93 28.87
C ALA A 68 -7.80 -13.82 29.55
N THR A 69 -8.28 -14.89 30.18
CA THR A 69 -7.48 -15.74 31.07
C THR A 69 -6.79 -16.88 30.33
N THR A 70 -7.38 -17.33 29.22
CA THR A 70 -6.87 -18.46 28.44
C THR A 70 -6.25 -18.01 27.12
N HIS A 71 -5.26 -18.78 26.65
CA HIS A 71 -4.67 -18.55 25.33
C HIS A 71 -5.70 -18.74 24.19
N ALA A 72 -6.62 -19.68 24.34
CA ALA A 72 -7.68 -19.94 23.38
C ALA A 72 -8.64 -18.75 23.25
N GLU A 73 -9.07 -18.17 24.37
CA GLU A 73 -9.93 -16.98 24.39
C GLU A 73 -9.24 -15.77 23.74
N ARG A 74 -7.97 -15.52 24.10
CA ARG A 74 -7.15 -14.48 23.45
C ARG A 74 -7.02 -14.69 21.95
N TYR A 75 -6.88 -15.93 21.50
CA TYR A 75 -6.83 -16.24 20.08
C TYR A 75 -8.16 -15.92 19.40
N CYS A 76 -9.29 -16.35 19.96
CA CYS A 76 -10.63 -16.05 19.42
C CYS A 76 -10.90 -14.54 19.33
N LEU A 77 -10.60 -13.79 20.40
CA LEU A 77 -10.75 -12.33 20.43
C LEU A 77 -9.87 -11.63 19.39
N LYS A 78 -8.62 -12.09 19.23
CA LYS A 78 -7.69 -11.57 18.22
C LYS A 78 -8.24 -11.78 16.81
N VAL A 79 -8.79 -12.95 16.52
CA VAL A 79 -9.37 -13.27 15.20
C VAL A 79 -10.61 -12.40 14.92
N ALA A 80 -11.50 -12.25 15.91
CA ALA A 80 -12.71 -11.45 15.76
C ALA A 80 -12.40 -9.94 15.59
N ASN A 81 -11.62 -9.38 16.52
CA ASN A 81 -11.48 -7.93 16.65
C ASN A 81 -10.24 -7.37 15.94
N SER A 82 -9.28 -8.23 15.57
CA SER A 82 -7.98 -7.87 15.00
C SER A 82 -7.05 -7.08 15.94
N VAL A 83 -7.24 -7.24 17.24
CA VAL A 83 -6.51 -6.47 18.25
C VAL A 83 -5.95 -7.39 19.32
N CYS A 84 -4.73 -7.08 19.75
CA CYS A 84 -4.08 -7.56 20.96
C CYS A 84 -3.69 -6.35 21.79
N TRP A 85 -3.61 -6.53 23.10
CA TRP A 85 -3.14 -5.47 23.96
C TRP A 85 -1.65 -5.15 23.72
N SER A 86 -1.36 -3.86 23.63
CA SER A 86 -0.01 -3.29 23.60
C SER A 86 0.09 -2.20 24.67
N LYS A 87 1.30 -1.95 25.18
CA LYS A 87 1.57 -0.86 26.14
C LYS A 87 1.10 0.50 25.64
N LEU A 88 1.01 0.69 24.32
CA LEU A 88 0.49 1.93 23.73
C LEU A 88 -0.98 2.20 24.07
N HIS A 89 -1.80 1.17 24.29
CA HIS A 89 -3.21 1.35 24.70
C HIS A 89 -3.35 1.94 26.11
N HIS A 90 -2.28 1.89 26.92
CA HIS A 90 -2.28 2.49 28.26
C HIS A 90 -2.07 4.01 28.23
N LEU A 91 -1.61 4.55 27.10
CA LEU A 91 -1.30 5.97 26.97
C LEU A 91 -2.58 6.73 26.59
N GLN A 92 -3.20 7.43 27.55
CA GLN A 92 -4.47 8.14 27.33
C GLN A 92 -4.42 9.18 26.21
N TYR A 93 -3.24 9.76 25.95
CA TYR A 93 -3.02 10.72 24.88
C TYR A 93 -2.75 10.08 23.51
N PHE A 94 -2.63 8.75 23.44
CA PHE A 94 -2.24 8.05 22.23
C PHE A 94 -3.44 7.36 21.60
N ASP A 95 -3.95 7.94 20.51
CA ASP A 95 -4.95 7.27 19.67
C ASP A 95 -4.24 6.19 18.84
N VAL A 96 -4.41 4.91 19.18
CA VAL A 96 -3.68 3.82 18.51
C VAL A 96 -4.10 3.64 17.05
N VAL A 97 -5.34 4.00 16.69
CA VAL A 97 -5.82 3.90 15.30
C VAL A 97 -5.24 5.05 14.47
N CYS A 98 -5.37 6.28 14.95
CA CYS A 98 -4.90 7.47 14.24
C CYS A 98 -3.36 7.56 14.23
N CYS A 99 -2.72 7.33 15.37
CA CYS A 99 -1.27 7.45 15.53
C CYS A 99 -0.48 6.32 14.86
N THR A 100 -1.14 5.24 14.43
CA THR A 100 -0.53 4.22 13.55
C THR A 100 -0.68 4.69 12.10
N ILE A 101 0.28 5.46 11.62
CA ILE A 101 0.20 6.06 10.28
C ILE A 101 0.50 5.03 9.18
N VAL A 102 -0.05 5.29 8.00
CA VAL A 102 0.36 4.61 6.78
C VAL A 102 1.54 5.38 6.22
N ASP A 103 2.74 4.80 6.29
CA ASP A 103 3.92 5.43 5.71
C ASP A 103 3.83 5.43 4.19
N ALA A 104 3.66 6.61 3.59
CA ALA A 104 3.53 6.79 2.15
C ALA A 104 4.73 6.23 1.37
N MET A 105 5.96 6.31 1.90
CA MET A 105 7.15 5.81 1.21
C MET A 105 7.11 4.29 1.04
N HIS A 106 6.74 3.59 2.12
CA HIS A 106 6.62 2.14 2.10
C HIS A 106 5.32 1.68 1.43
N ASN A 107 4.22 2.41 1.60
CA ASN A 107 2.92 2.00 1.08
C ASN A 107 2.80 2.19 -0.44
N LEU A 108 3.14 3.39 -0.93
CA LEU A 108 3.02 3.77 -2.34
C LEU A 108 4.19 3.23 -3.15
N PHE A 109 5.43 3.60 -2.79
CA PHE A 109 6.60 3.37 -3.64
C PHE A 109 7.19 1.97 -3.47
N LEU A 110 7.64 1.62 -2.25
CA LEU A 110 8.20 0.29 -1.99
C LEU A 110 7.14 -0.81 -2.04
N GLY A 111 5.88 -0.44 -1.82
CA GLY A 111 4.73 -1.32 -1.84
C GLY A 111 4.14 -1.47 -3.23
N THR A 112 3.30 -0.51 -3.64
CA THR A 112 2.54 -0.62 -4.90
C THR A 112 3.41 -0.47 -6.13
N ALA A 113 4.29 0.54 -6.22
CA ALA A 113 5.08 0.75 -7.43
C ALA A 113 6.02 -0.42 -7.73
N LYS A 114 6.70 -0.94 -6.69
CA LYS A 114 7.51 -2.16 -6.78
C LYS A 114 6.68 -3.35 -7.25
N ARG A 115 5.55 -3.61 -6.59
CA ARG A 115 4.66 -4.72 -6.91
C ARG A 115 4.12 -4.68 -8.34
N MET A 116 3.81 -3.50 -8.86
CA MET A 116 3.36 -3.34 -10.25
C MET A 116 4.47 -3.71 -11.24
N MET A 117 5.71 -3.28 -10.99
CA MET A 117 6.84 -3.66 -11.83
C MET A 117 7.10 -5.16 -11.81
N GLU A 118 7.14 -5.77 -10.62
CA GLU A 118 7.29 -7.22 -10.47
C GLU A 118 6.18 -7.96 -11.23
N ARG A 119 4.95 -7.44 -11.16
CA ARG A 119 3.82 -8.03 -11.86
C ARG A 119 3.95 -7.95 -13.38
N TRP A 120 4.31 -6.78 -13.92
CA TRP A 120 4.45 -6.63 -15.38
C TRP A 120 5.59 -7.48 -15.95
N VAL A 121 6.64 -7.73 -15.17
CA VAL A 121 7.69 -8.69 -15.55
C VAL A 121 7.17 -10.12 -15.48
N ALA A 122 6.49 -10.50 -14.40
CA ALA A 122 5.94 -11.84 -14.23
C ALA A 122 4.88 -12.21 -15.28
N ASP A 123 4.05 -11.25 -15.70
CA ASP A 123 3.06 -11.43 -16.77
C ASP A 123 3.67 -11.40 -18.18
N GLY A 124 5.00 -11.24 -18.30
CA GLY A 124 5.68 -11.16 -19.60
C GLY A 124 5.41 -9.87 -20.39
N ILE A 125 4.78 -8.87 -19.78
CA ILE A 125 4.54 -7.56 -20.41
C ILE A 125 5.87 -6.84 -20.60
N ILE A 126 6.77 -6.93 -19.63
CA ILE A 126 8.11 -6.35 -19.65
C ILE A 126 9.14 -7.49 -19.62
N ASP A 127 9.87 -7.66 -20.72
CA ASP A 127 10.98 -8.60 -20.83
C ASP A 127 12.35 -7.88 -20.68
N ASN A 128 13.42 -8.66 -20.68
CA ASN A 128 14.79 -8.11 -20.56
C ASN A 128 15.13 -7.13 -21.69
N LYS A 129 14.62 -7.35 -22.91
CA LYS A 129 14.86 -6.46 -24.05
C LYS A 129 14.22 -5.08 -23.80
N LYS A 130 12.98 -5.06 -23.32
CA LYS A 130 12.27 -3.84 -22.92
C LYS A 130 12.97 -3.14 -21.77
N LEU A 131 13.44 -3.86 -20.73
CA LEU A 131 14.21 -3.25 -19.64
C LEU A 131 15.48 -2.53 -20.13
N VAL A 132 16.22 -3.14 -21.06
CA VAL A 132 17.40 -2.51 -21.67
C VAL A 132 17.02 -1.28 -22.50
N ALA A 133 15.92 -1.33 -23.26
CA ALA A 133 15.42 -0.18 -24.00
C ALA A 133 14.99 0.97 -23.07
N MET A 134 14.26 0.65 -22.00
CA MET A 134 13.84 1.63 -20.97
C MET A 134 15.06 2.29 -20.32
N GLN A 135 16.11 1.54 -20.01
CA GLN A 135 17.36 2.09 -19.46
C GLN A 135 18.04 3.09 -20.40
N LYS A 136 18.03 2.83 -21.72
CA LYS A 136 18.57 3.76 -22.72
C LYS A 136 17.78 5.07 -22.76
N THR A 137 16.46 5.00 -22.62
CA THR A 137 15.60 6.19 -22.54
C THR A 137 15.84 6.97 -21.25
N VAL A 138 15.95 6.27 -20.11
CA VAL A 138 16.27 6.87 -18.80
C VAL A 138 17.61 7.61 -18.80
N GLY A 139 18.62 7.09 -19.50
CA GLY A 139 19.92 7.74 -19.61
C GLY A 139 19.90 9.12 -20.28
N LYS A 140 18.78 9.49 -20.93
CA LYS A 140 18.58 10.81 -21.56
C LYS A 140 17.79 11.79 -20.68
N ILE A 141 17.27 11.34 -19.54
CA ILE A 141 16.45 12.15 -18.65
C ILE A 141 17.37 12.90 -17.68
N VAL A 142 17.23 14.23 -17.64
CA VAL A 142 17.85 15.07 -16.62
C VAL A 142 16.95 15.07 -15.38
N LEU A 143 17.52 14.70 -14.23
CA LEU A 143 16.81 14.71 -12.95
C LEU A 143 16.87 16.08 -12.29
N LEU A 144 15.79 16.45 -11.60
CA LEU A 144 15.82 17.56 -10.64
C LEU A 144 16.54 17.13 -9.36
N PRO A 145 17.09 18.06 -8.56
CA PRO A 145 17.87 17.75 -7.36
C PRO A 145 17.16 16.87 -6.33
N ASP A 146 15.82 16.95 -6.26
CA ASP A 146 15.01 16.21 -5.27
C ASP A 146 14.75 14.74 -5.63
N TYR A 147 15.29 14.26 -6.76
CA TYR A 147 15.10 12.88 -7.23
C TYR A 147 16.42 12.10 -7.29
N THR A 148 16.35 10.85 -6.89
CA THR A 148 17.48 9.91 -6.87
C THR A 148 17.63 9.22 -8.21
N SER A 149 18.86 9.22 -8.74
CA SER A 149 19.20 8.48 -9.96
C SER A 149 19.14 6.97 -9.74
N LEU A 150 18.48 6.25 -10.66
CA LEU A 150 18.48 4.78 -10.66
C LEU A 150 19.76 4.17 -11.26
N GLY A 151 20.67 5.00 -11.79
CA GLY A 151 21.87 4.52 -12.47
C GLY A 151 21.55 3.49 -13.55
N THR A 152 22.14 2.29 -13.43
CA THR A 152 21.94 1.16 -14.37
C THR A 152 20.95 0.10 -13.87
N LYS A 153 20.18 0.38 -12.81
CA LYS A 153 19.36 -0.62 -12.12
C LYS A 153 18.13 -1.07 -12.93
N ILE A 154 17.62 -0.27 -13.87
CA ILE A 154 16.44 -0.64 -14.67
C ILE A 154 16.76 -1.81 -15.60
N ALA A 155 17.87 -1.73 -16.35
CA ALA A 155 18.31 -2.82 -17.24
C ALA A 155 18.61 -4.12 -16.48
N LYS A 156 18.93 -4.02 -15.19
CA LYS A 156 19.23 -5.15 -14.30
C LYS A 156 18.00 -5.71 -13.59
N GLY A 157 16.80 -5.20 -13.86
CA GLY A 157 15.58 -5.68 -13.22
C GLY A 157 15.39 -5.19 -11.79
N PHE A 158 15.76 -3.94 -11.50
CA PHE A 158 15.48 -3.26 -10.22
C PHE A 158 16.13 -3.90 -8.96
N PRO A 159 17.41 -4.35 -9.00
CA PRO A 159 18.03 -4.98 -7.83
C PRO A 159 18.30 -3.94 -6.72
N TYR A 160 17.93 -4.30 -5.48
CA TYR A 160 18.22 -3.52 -4.27
C TYR A 160 17.86 -2.03 -4.39
N ILE A 161 16.69 -1.74 -4.98
CA ILE A 161 16.16 -0.37 -5.11
C ILE A 161 15.62 0.10 -3.75
N LYS A 162 16.07 1.28 -3.32
CA LYS A 162 15.63 1.96 -2.09
C LYS A 162 14.31 2.70 -2.29
N ALA A 163 13.67 3.14 -1.21
CA ALA A 163 12.36 3.78 -1.27
C ALA A 163 12.38 5.12 -2.04
N ASP A 164 13.44 5.91 -1.92
CA ASP A 164 13.67 7.17 -2.65
C ASP A 164 13.92 6.94 -4.16
N GLU A 165 14.62 5.86 -4.50
CA GLU A 165 14.75 5.41 -5.88
C GLU A 165 13.39 4.94 -6.44
N TRP A 166 12.58 4.21 -5.67
CA TRP A 166 11.21 3.87 -6.09
C TRP A 166 10.30 5.09 -6.27
N LYS A 167 10.47 6.13 -5.44
CA LYS A 167 9.81 7.43 -5.63
C LYS A 167 10.20 8.05 -6.97
N SER A 168 11.49 8.07 -7.28
CA SER A 168 12.02 8.63 -8.53
C SER A 168 11.57 7.82 -9.75
N TRP A 169 11.57 6.48 -9.63
CA TRP A 169 10.97 5.58 -10.61
C TRP A 169 9.51 5.95 -10.88
N CYS A 170 8.70 6.01 -9.82
CA CYS A 170 7.27 6.24 -9.94
C CYS A 170 6.97 7.61 -10.56
N LEU A 171 7.57 8.68 -10.06
CA LEU A 171 7.16 10.05 -10.39
C LEU A 171 7.79 10.62 -11.66
N VAL A 172 9.01 10.19 -12.00
CA VAL A 172 9.82 10.77 -13.08
C VAL A 172 10.02 9.80 -14.23
N TYR A 173 10.54 8.61 -13.96
CA TYR A 173 10.95 7.68 -15.02
C TYR A 173 9.77 6.94 -15.64
N SER A 174 8.94 6.32 -14.81
CA SER A 174 7.83 5.45 -15.24
C SER A 174 6.80 6.13 -16.16
N PRO A 175 6.41 7.41 -15.98
CA PRO A 175 5.49 8.08 -16.90
C PRO A 175 6.05 8.22 -18.32
N VAL A 176 7.37 8.33 -18.45
CA VAL A 176 8.06 8.48 -19.74
C VAL A 176 8.29 7.13 -20.37
N VAL A 177 8.92 6.20 -19.64
CA VAL A 177 9.39 4.94 -20.23
C VAL A 177 8.30 3.90 -20.40
N LEU A 178 7.21 3.95 -19.63
CA LEU A 178 6.15 2.94 -19.72
C LEU A 178 5.13 3.23 -20.81
N LYS A 179 5.11 4.46 -21.36
CA LYS A 179 4.13 4.90 -22.37
C LYS A 179 4.11 3.98 -23.60
N ASP A 180 5.28 3.57 -24.06
CA ASP A 180 5.45 2.73 -25.26
C ASP A 180 5.75 1.26 -24.91
N VAL A 181 5.66 0.90 -23.62
CA VAL A 181 5.99 -0.44 -23.10
C VAL A 181 4.75 -1.18 -22.62
N LEU A 182 3.83 -0.48 -21.95
CA LEU A 182 2.60 -1.06 -21.43
C LEU A 182 1.44 -0.96 -22.42
N PRO A 183 0.51 -1.92 -22.42
CA PRO A 183 -0.79 -1.74 -23.07
C PRO A 183 -1.49 -0.46 -22.60
N LEU A 184 -2.16 0.23 -23.52
CA LEU A 184 -2.70 1.58 -23.29
C LEU A 184 -3.63 1.67 -22.07
N ASN A 185 -4.47 0.67 -21.83
CA ASN A 185 -5.36 0.59 -20.66
C ASN A 185 -4.58 0.48 -19.34
N LYS A 186 -3.55 -0.36 -19.28
CA LYS A 186 -2.66 -0.52 -18.12
C LYS A 186 -1.83 0.74 -17.87
N PHE A 187 -1.33 1.38 -18.92
CA PHE A 187 -0.62 2.66 -18.82
C PHE A 187 -1.53 3.79 -18.30
N ARG A 188 -2.74 3.93 -18.84
CA ARG A 188 -3.73 4.91 -18.35
C ARG A 188 -4.06 4.70 -16.89
N ASN A 189 -4.22 3.45 -16.46
CA ASN A 189 -4.44 3.13 -15.06
C ASN A 189 -3.24 3.54 -14.19
N TRP A 190 -2.03 3.18 -14.61
CA TRP A 190 -0.81 3.57 -13.89
C TRP A 190 -0.65 5.09 -13.76
N MET A 191 -1.08 5.86 -14.77
CA MET A 191 -1.09 7.32 -14.68
C MET A 191 -2.04 7.87 -13.62
N LEU A 192 -3.13 7.18 -13.26
CA LEU A 192 -3.98 7.59 -12.13
C LEU A 192 -3.21 7.47 -10.81
N PHE A 193 -2.52 6.35 -10.59
CA PHE A 193 -1.66 6.17 -9.43
C PHE A 193 -0.56 7.23 -9.34
N ILE A 194 0.11 7.55 -10.45
CA ILE A 194 1.13 8.61 -10.49
C ILE A 194 0.53 9.97 -10.14
N LYS A 195 -0.65 10.32 -10.67
CA LYS A 195 -1.31 11.60 -10.38
C LYS A 195 -1.59 11.74 -8.89
N ALA A 196 -2.12 10.71 -8.25
CA ALA A 196 -2.29 10.69 -6.80
C ALA A 196 -0.96 10.85 -6.06
N CYS A 197 0.05 10.06 -6.41
CA CYS A 197 1.36 10.13 -5.75
C CYS A 197 2.01 11.51 -5.87
N ARG A 198 1.85 12.20 -7.02
CA ARG A 198 2.38 13.56 -7.21
C ARG A 198 1.76 14.55 -6.24
N ILE A 199 0.46 14.47 -6.01
CA ILE A 199 -0.25 15.31 -5.05
C ILE A 199 0.23 15.00 -3.63
N LEU A 200 0.28 13.71 -3.26
CA LEU A 200 0.61 13.27 -1.90
C LEU A 200 2.06 13.53 -1.46
N VAL A 201 2.96 13.86 -2.39
CA VAL A 201 4.36 14.23 -2.06
C VAL A 201 4.63 15.73 -2.14
N MET A 202 3.62 16.56 -2.40
CA MET A 202 3.78 18.01 -2.38
C MET A 202 4.13 18.47 -0.97
N SER A 203 4.92 19.55 -0.86
CA SER A 203 5.33 20.13 0.42
C SER A 203 4.19 20.81 1.17
N ASN A 204 3.15 21.23 0.44
CA ASN A 204 1.93 21.79 0.98
C ASN A 204 0.73 21.16 0.25
N ILE A 205 -0.22 20.64 1.02
CA ILE A 205 -1.37 19.89 0.54
C ILE A 205 -2.58 20.40 1.31
N CYS A 206 -3.66 20.74 0.61
CA CYS A 206 -4.94 21.11 1.23
C CYS A 206 -5.98 19.98 1.12
N GLU A 207 -7.12 20.13 1.80
CA GLU A 207 -8.17 19.10 1.82
C GLU A 207 -8.70 18.76 0.42
N SER A 208 -8.82 19.74 -0.49
CA SER A 208 -9.24 19.48 -1.87
C SER A 208 -8.20 18.67 -2.65
N ASP A 209 -6.92 18.89 -2.40
CA ASP A 209 -5.84 18.09 -2.99
C ASP A 209 -5.95 16.63 -2.52
N ILE A 210 -6.18 16.42 -1.23
CA ILE A 210 -6.39 15.10 -0.64
C ILE A 210 -7.60 14.41 -1.29
N ALA A 211 -8.72 15.11 -1.45
CA ALA A 211 -9.92 14.57 -2.09
C ALA A 211 -9.67 14.15 -3.55
N ILE A 212 -8.89 14.94 -4.30
CA ILE A 212 -8.50 14.62 -5.67
C ILE A 212 -7.57 13.39 -5.70
N ALA A 213 -6.57 13.36 -4.83
CA ALA A 213 -5.65 12.23 -4.73
C ALA A 213 -6.38 10.93 -4.34
N HIS A 214 -7.31 11.01 -3.39
CA HIS A 214 -8.16 9.90 -2.98
C HIS A 214 -8.96 9.35 -4.16
N LYS A 215 -9.62 10.21 -4.94
CA LYS A 215 -10.36 9.79 -6.13
C LYS A 215 -9.47 9.09 -7.16
N TYR A 216 -8.27 9.61 -7.41
CA TYR A 216 -7.32 8.95 -8.31
C TYR A 216 -6.87 7.58 -7.80
N LEU A 217 -6.66 7.40 -6.50
CA LEU A 217 -6.32 6.11 -5.91
C LEU A 217 -7.49 5.13 -5.97
N GLU A 218 -8.71 5.60 -5.71
CA GLU A 218 -9.92 4.80 -5.79
C GLU A 218 -10.15 4.29 -7.22
N ASP A 219 -10.09 5.18 -8.21
CA ASP A 219 -10.23 4.82 -9.62
C ASP A 219 -9.11 3.86 -10.05
N TYR A 220 -7.87 4.10 -9.61
CA TYR A 220 -6.74 3.21 -9.87
C TYR A 220 -6.97 1.79 -9.33
N CYS A 221 -7.43 1.70 -8.09
CA CYS A 221 -7.70 0.45 -7.39
C CYS A 221 -8.83 -0.33 -8.05
N LYS A 222 -9.98 0.31 -8.35
CA LYS A 222 -11.12 -0.31 -9.04
C LYS A 222 -10.72 -0.84 -10.42
N MET A 223 -9.93 -0.08 -11.16
CA MET A 223 -9.42 -0.50 -12.47
C MET A 223 -8.38 -1.62 -12.35
N CYS A 224 -7.67 -1.75 -11.23
CA CYS A 224 -6.79 -2.90 -11.02
C CYS A 224 -7.58 -4.22 -10.93
N GLU A 225 -8.78 -4.22 -10.37
CA GLU A 225 -9.65 -5.41 -10.26
C GLU A 225 -10.08 -5.93 -11.63
N THR A 226 -10.22 -5.04 -12.61
CA THR A 226 -10.64 -5.40 -13.98
C THR A 226 -9.45 -5.74 -14.89
N LEU A 227 -8.33 -5.05 -14.72
CA LEU A 227 -7.17 -5.18 -15.62
C LEU A 227 -6.21 -6.30 -15.25
N TYR A 228 -6.25 -6.80 -14.02
CA TYR A 228 -5.30 -7.79 -13.51
C TYR A 228 -6.01 -8.88 -12.71
N SER A 229 -5.34 -10.01 -12.50
CA SER A 229 -5.89 -11.05 -11.64
C SER A 229 -5.90 -10.62 -10.17
N LEU A 230 -6.86 -11.13 -9.40
CA LEU A 230 -7.12 -10.70 -8.01
C LEU A 230 -5.93 -10.85 -7.07
N ASN A 231 -5.01 -11.77 -7.35
CA ASN A 231 -3.76 -11.92 -6.60
C ASN A 231 -2.78 -10.74 -6.75
N LEU A 232 -3.04 -9.76 -7.64
CA LEU A 232 -2.33 -8.48 -7.69
C LEU A 232 -2.80 -7.53 -6.58
N LEU A 233 -4.08 -7.58 -6.20
CA LEU A 233 -4.59 -6.68 -5.16
C LEU A 233 -3.90 -7.00 -3.84
N SER A 234 -3.60 -5.96 -3.07
CA SER A 234 -2.69 -6.06 -1.93
C SER A 234 -3.17 -5.22 -0.75
N PRO A 235 -2.67 -5.51 0.46
CA PRO A 235 -2.97 -4.70 1.63
C PRO A 235 -2.62 -3.22 1.41
N ASN A 236 -1.53 -2.95 0.68
CA ASN A 236 -1.10 -1.60 0.37
C ASN A 236 -2.13 -0.83 -0.47
N MET A 237 -2.74 -1.50 -1.46
CA MET A 237 -3.79 -0.91 -2.29
C MET A 237 -5.05 -0.60 -1.48
N HIS A 238 -5.41 -1.45 -0.52
CA HIS A 238 -6.49 -1.14 0.42
C HIS A 238 -6.14 0.08 1.29
N LEU A 239 -4.89 0.17 1.76
CA LEU A 239 -4.41 1.29 2.57
C LEU A 239 -4.27 2.61 1.80
N HIS A 240 -4.34 2.62 0.46
CA HIS A 240 -4.38 3.86 -0.31
C HIS A 240 -5.62 4.70 -0.06
N LEU A 241 -6.69 4.07 0.44
CA LEU A 241 -7.97 4.72 0.69
C LEU A 241 -8.16 5.10 2.17
N HIS A 242 -7.09 5.04 2.98
CA HIS A 242 -7.05 5.52 4.37
C HIS A 242 -6.00 6.61 4.54
#